data_AF-A0A6J2JM95-F1
#
_entry.id   AF-A0A6J2JM95-F1
#
_cell.length_a   1.000
_cell.length_b   1.000
_cell.length_c   1.000
_cell.angle_alpha   90.00
_cell.angle_beta   90.00
_cell.angle_gamma   90.00
#
_symmetry.space_group_name_H-M   'P 1'
#
loop_
_entity.id
_entity.type
_entity.pdbx_description
1 polymer ?
#
loop_
_entity_poly.entity_id
_entity_poly.type
_entity_poly.pdbx_seq_one_letter_code
_entity_poly.pdbx_strand_id
1 'polypeptide(L)'
;MPKMSTNNVDVIKMIGKYLDVSVGAVCYNTDKVPTAVLENKNVEGFVTIILSMVSKCGTASSEEQRLLTYQWLEYISMFSNQAVANSTFAFKFLQEINRALQCNTYLTGQFLTIADVALYYIVYPLLEHMSVAERDAFVHLCRWSKHIQAQPRVCNNRPPLPLNAVSLSVLAPAVH
;
A
#
# COMPACT_ATOMS: atom_id res chain seq x y z
N MET A 1 -2.71 -9.12 -22.55
CA MET A 1 -1.65 -8.74 -21.59
C MET A 1 -1.61 -7.21 -21.53
N PRO A 2 -1.49 -6.60 -20.34
CA PRO A 2 -0.19 -6.58 -19.66
C PRO A 2 -0.22 -7.14 -18.24
N LYS A 3 0.88 -7.84 -17.91
CA LYS A 3 1.40 -8.00 -16.55
C LYS A 3 1.54 -6.61 -15.93
N MET A 4 0.93 -6.37 -14.78
CA MET A 4 1.50 -5.49 -13.75
C MET A 4 0.83 -5.77 -12.41
N SER A 5 0.94 -7.03 -12.02
CA SER A 5 0.64 -7.49 -10.69
C SER A 5 1.76 -6.95 -9.77
N THR A 6 1.56 -5.78 -9.13
CA THR A 6 2.61 -5.17 -8.30
C THR A 6 3.00 -6.14 -7.18
N ASN A 7 4.23 -6.65 -7.22
CA ASN A 7 4.75 -7.55 -6.19
C ASN A 7 5.63 -6.80 -5.17
N ASN A 8 6.08 -7.51 -4.14
CA ASN A 8 6.94 -6.93 -3.10
C ASN A 8 8.21 -6.23 -3.63
N VAL A 9 8.85 -6.75 -4.68
CA VAL A 9 10.05 -6.13 -5.29
C VAL A 9 9.71 -4.80 -5.97
N ASP A 10 8.58 -4.73 -6.67
CA ASP A 10 8.12 -3.49 -7.30
C ASP A 10 7.79 -2.43 -6.25
N VAL A 11 7.16 -2.83 -5.14
CA VAL A 11 6.87 -1.93 -4.00
C VAL A 11 8.14 -1.37 -3.38
N ILE A 12 9.16 -2.19 -3.15
CA ILE A 12 10.45 -1.72 -2.61
C ILE A 12 11.03 -0.61 -3.49
N LYS A 13 11.01 -0.79 -4.82
CA LYS A 13 11.51 0.24 -5.77
C LYS A 13 10.68 1.51 -5.72
N MET A 14 9.35 1.40 -5.64
CA MET A 14 8.46 2.56 -5.55
C MET A 14 8.63 3.32 -4.23
N ILE A 15 8.87 2.61 -3.12
CA ILE A 15 9.17 3.21 -1.82
C ILE A 15 10.51 3.94 -1.86
N GLY A 16 11.56 3.36 -2.46
CA GLY A 16 12.84 4.04 -2.63
C GLY A 16 12.68 5.39 -3.34
N LYS A 17 11.89 5.42 -4.43
CA LYS A 17 11.54 6.67 -5.13
C LYS A 17 10.74 7.64 -4.25
N TYR A 18 9.76 7.14 -3.49
CA TYR A 18 8.94 7.97 -2.60
C TYR A 18 9.77 8.64 -1.49
N LEU A 19 10.74 7.91 -0.92
CA LEU A 19 11.62 8.40 0.13
C LEU A 19 12.84 9.19 -0.38
N ASP A 20 13.01 9.30 -1.70
CA ASP A 20 14.23 9.84 -2.32
C ASP A 20 15.51 9.14 -1.86
N VAL A 21 15.43 7.81 -1.68
CA VAL A 21 16.55 6.95 -1.26
C VAL A 21 17.00 6.11 -2.45
N SER A 22 18.30 6.17 -2.77
CA SER A 22 18.89 5.31 -3.79
C SER A 22 18.86 3.85 -3.35
N VAL A 23 18.13 3.03 -4.11
CA VAL A 23 18.06 1.58 -3.96
C VAL A 23 18.73 0.97 -5.18
N GLY A 24 19.73 0.12 -4.96
CA GLY A 24 20.43 -0.57 -6.03
C GLY A 24 19.59 -1.69 -6.65
N ALA A 25 20.25 -2.78 -7.05
CA ALA A 25 19.54 -3.95 -7.56
C ALA A 25 18.55 -4.48 -6.51
N VAL A 26 17.30 -4.71 -6.92
CA VAL A 26 16.25 -5.36 -6.10
C VAL A 26 15.74 -6.58 -6.84
N CYS A 27 15.85 -7.75 -6.21
CA CYS A 27 15.46 -9.04 -6.77
C CYS A 27 15.00 -10.00 -5.66
N TYR A 28 14.63 -11.21 -6.04
CA TYR A 28 14.43 -12.31 -5.09
C TYR A 28 15.71 -13.15 -5.02
N ASN A 29 16.13 -13.55 -3.81
CA ASN A 29 17.20 -14.53 -3.63
C ASN A 29 16.71 -15.96 -3.90
N THR A 30 17.58 -16.96 -3.68
CA THR A 30 17.28 -18.38 -3.91
C THR A 30 16.09 -18.88 -3.07
N ASP A 31 15.88 -18.29 -1.91
CA ASP A 31 14.81 -18.63 -0.97
C ASP A 31 13.52 -17.83 -1.22
N LYS A 32 13.46 -17.09 -2.34
CA LYS A 32 12.35 -16.20 -2.71
C LYS A 32 12.09 -15.07 -1.70
N VAL A 33 13.13 -14.66 -0.99
CA VAL A 33 13.10 -13.49 -0.12
C VAL A 33 13.54 -12.26 -0.93
N PRO A 34 12.83 -11.12 -0.85
CA PRO A 34 13.29 -9.89 -1.47
C PRO A 34 14.65 -9.46 -0.91
N THR A 35 15.58 -9.11 -1.80
CA THR A 35 16.92 -8.61 -1.46
C THR A 35 17.17 -7.32 -2.21
N ALA A 36 17.79 -6.35 -1.55
CA ALA A 36 18.16 -5.07 -2.12
C ALA A 36 19.59 -4.68 -1.73
N VAL A 37 20.28 -3.97 -2.62
CA VAL A 37 21.55 -3.31 -2.30
C VAL A 37 21.28 -1.90 -1.77
N LEU A 38 21.59 -1.68 -0.49
CA LEU A 38 21.54 -0.37 0.17
C LEU A 38 22.94 -0.01 0.67
N GLU A 39 23.52 1.11 0.22
CA GLU A 39 24.86 1.56 0.64
C GLU A 39 25.94 0.47 0.52
N ASN A 40 25.97 -0.24 -0.61
CA ASN A 40 26.89 -1.36 -0.88
C ASN A 40 26.74 -2.56 0.07
N LYS A 41 25.66 -2.63 0.86
CA LYS A 41 25.31 -3.79 1.68
C LYS A 41 24.09 -4.50 1.09
N ASN A 42 24.13 -5.82 1.10
CA ASN A 42 22.96 -6.64 0.81
C ASN A 42 22.05 -6.65 2.04
N VAL A 43 20.80 -6.25 1.85
CA VAL A 43 19.75 -6.28 2.87
C VAL A 43 18.63 -7.18 2.37
N GLU A 44 18.19 -8.10 3.21
CA GLU A 44 17.16 -9.09 2.86
C GLU A 44 15.90 -8.91 3.71
N GLY A 45 14.77 -9.24 3.11
CA GLY A 45 13.44 -9.14 3.72
C GLY A 45 12.75 -7.83 3.38
N PHE A 46 11.47 -7.93 2.98
CA PHE A 46 10.66 -6.77 2.60
C PHE A 46 10.62 -5.68 3.69
N VAL A 47 10.30 -6.09 4.92
CA VAL A 47 10.17 -5.19 6.07
C VAL A 47 11.52 -4.54 6.40
N THR A 48 12.58 -5.35 6.48
CA THR A 48 13.94 -4.88 6.81
C THR A 48 14.45 -3.88 5.79
N ILE A 49 14.24 -4.13 4.49
CA ILE A 49 14.65 -3.23 3.41
C ILE A 49 13.91 -1.89 3.54
N ILE A 50 12.59 -1.91 3.74
CA ILE A 50 11.78 -0.69 3.87
C ILE A 50 12.18 0.12 5.10
N LEU A 51 12.30 -0.53 6.26
CA LEU A 51 12.68 0.17 7.50
C LEU A 51 14.11 0.72 7.44
N SER A 52 15.02 0.04 6.74
CA SER A 52 16.38 0.55 6.49
C SER A 52 16.41 1.80 5.60
N MET A 53 15.42 1.98 4.72
CA MET A 53 15.28 3.23 3.95
C MET A 53 14.68 4.34 4.83
N VAL A 54 13.67 4.02 5.63
CA VAL A 54 13.01 4.99 6.53
C VAL A 54 13.97 5.53 7.59
N SER A 55 14.85 4.69 8.13
CA SER A 55 15.83 5.13 9.14
C SER A 55 16.78 6.22 8.63
N LYS A 56 16.95 6.36 7.30
CA LYS A 56 17.78 7.40 6.69
C LYS A 56 17.06 8.74 6.55
N CYS A 57 15.73 8.74 6.64
CA CYS A 57 14.92 9.94 6.47
C CYS A 57 14.81 10.77 7.76
N GLY A 58 15.37 10.30 8.88
CA GLY A 58 15.38 11.03 10.16
C GLY A 58 13.99 11.24 10.77
N THR A 59 12.98 10.46 10.37
CA THR A 59 11.61 10.63 10.85
C THR A 59 11.47 10.08 12.26
N ALA A 60 11.23 10.97 13.23
CA ALA A 60 10.88 10.57 14.59
C ALA A 60 9.45 9.98 14.60
N SER A 61 9.31 8.77 15.13
CA SER A 61 8.02 8.10 15.35
C SER A 61 7.96 7.61 16.80
N SER A 62 6.77 7.60 17.40
CA SER A 62 6.59 6.94 18.69
C SER A 62 6.90 5.43 18.57
N GLU A 63 7.21 4.77 19.68
CA GLU A 63 7.45 3.33 19.69
C GLU A 63 6.21 2.55 19.23
N GLU A 64 5.02 2.97 19.66
CA GLU A 64 3.75 2.40 19.21
C GLU A 64 3.59 2.51 17.69
N GLN A 65 3.83 3.70 17.11
CA GLN A 65 3.72 3.90 15.67
C GLN A 65 4.74 3.06 14.90
N ARG A 66 5.95 2.89 15.43
CA ARG A 66 6.99 2.02 14.86
C ARG A 66 6.54 0.56 14.86
N LEU A 67 5.98 0.06 15.96
CA LEU A 67 5.50 -1.32 16.07
C LEU A 67 4.29 -1.58 15.16
N LEU A 68 3.32 -0.66 15.11
CA LEU A 68 2.19 -0.77 14.18
C LEU A 68 2.64 -0.73 12.72
N THR A 69 3.62 0.13 12.40
CA THR A 69 4.23 0.16 11.06
C THR A 69 4.85 -1.19 10.72
N TYR A 70 5.64 -1.76 11.63
CA TYR A 70 6.26 -3.07 11.44
C TYR A 70 5.21 -4.16 11.20
N GLN A 71 4.17 -4.22 12.04
CA GLN A 71 3.08 -5.19 11.92
C GLN A 71 2.38 -5.12 10.55
N TRP A 72 2.06 -3.91 10.07
CA TRP A 72 1.42 -3.75 8.77
C TRP A 72 2.33 -4.11 7.60
N LEU A 73 3.62 -3.77 7.68
CA LEU A 73 4.59 -4.18 6.66
C LEU A 73 4.77 -5.71 6.62
N GLU A 74 4.76 -6.39 7.77
CA GLU A 74 4.77 -7.86 7.82
C GLU A 74 3.52 -8.45 7.18
N TYR A 75 2.34 -7.94 7.54
CA TYR A 75 1.07 -8.38 6.95
C TYR A 75 1.09 -8.22 5.41
N ILE A 76 1.54 -7.07 4.91
CA ILE A 76 1.70 -6.83 3.47
C ILE A 76 2.70 -7.81 2.85
N SER A 77 3.87 -7.99 3.47
CA SER A 77 4.91 -8.89 2.97
C SER A 77 4.41 -10.33 2.83
N MET A 78 3.65 -10.81 3.82
CA MET A 78 3.17 -12.18 3.91
C MET A 78 2.04 -12.48 2.91
N PHE A 79 1.15 -11.51 2.67
CA PHE A 79 -0.12 -11.79 1.98
C PHE A 79 -0.26 -11.16 0.60
N SER A 80 0.44 -10.06 0.30
CA SER A 80 0.20 -9.29 -0.93
C SER A 80 0.49 -10.09 -2.21
N ASN A 81 1.59 -10.84 -2.27
CA ASN A 81 1.93 -11.66 -3.44
C ASN A 81 0.84 -12.71 -3.73
N GLN A 82 0.22 -13.29 -2.69
CA GLN A 82 -0.86 -14.26 -2.86
C GLN A 82 -2.18 -13.59 -3.25
N ALA A 83 -2.49 -12.43 -2.65
CA ALA A 83 -3.64 -11.62 -3.03
C ALA A 83 -3.58 -11.22 -4.51
N VAL A 84 -2.40 -10.84 -4.98
CA VAL A 84 -2.14 -10.47 -6.36
C VAL A 84 -2.30 -11.65 -7.33
N ALA A 85 -2.06 -12.89 -6.88
CA ALA A 85 -2.17 -14.10 -7.70
C ALA A 85 -3.55 -14.77 -7.65
N ASN A 86 -4.39 -14.50 -6.65
CA ASN A 86 -5.65 -15.18 -6.41
C ASN A 86 -6.75 -14.22 -5.93
N SER A 87 -7.80 -14.04 -6.72
CA SER A 87 -8.89 -13.09 -6.44
C SER A 87 -9.67 -13.41 -5.15
N THR A 88 -9.93 -14.68 -4.86
CA THR A 88 -10.58 -15.10 -3.60
C THR A 88 -9.73 -14.74 -2.39
N PHE A 89 -8.41 -14.90 -2.50
CA PHE A 89 -7.48 -14.49 -1.46
C PHE A 89 -7.39 -12.96 -1.35
N ALA A 90 -7.37 -12.27 -2.51
CA ALA A 90 -7.41 -10.81 -2.57
C ALA A 90 -8.60 -10.24 -1.80
N PHE A 91 -9.78 -10.83 -1.98
CA PHE A 91 -10.98 -10.40 -1.25
C PHE A 91 -10.78 -10.44 0.27
N LYS A 92 -10.26 -11.56 0.80
CA LYS A 92 -10.00 -11.70 2.25
C LYS A 92 -8.94 -10.72 2.75
N PHE A 93 -7.84 -10.59 2.01
CA PHE A 93 -6.77 -9.64 2.29
C PHE A 93 -7.30 -8.20 2.39
N LEU A 94 -8.09 -7.77 1.40
CA LEU A 94 -8.67 -6.43 1.36
C LEU A 94 -9.77 -6.23 2.42
N GLN A 95 -10.49 -7.29 2.80
CA GLN A 95 -11.52 -7.22 3.85
C GLN A 95 -10.91 -6.96 5.23
N GLU A 96 -9.77 -7.60 5.55
CA GLU A 96 -9.04 -7.35 6.79
C GLU A 96 -8.52 -5.92 6.88
N ILE A 97 -7.94 -5.41 5.78
CA ILE A 97 -7.50 -4.02 5.67
C ILE A 97 -8.67 -3.06 5.82
N ASN A 98 -9.79 -3.32 5.14
CA ASN A 98 -10.99 -2.50 5.23
C ASN A 98 -11.52 -2.43 6.67
N ARG A 99 -11.50 -3.55 7.41
CA ARG A 99 -11.86 -3.60 8.83
C ARG A 99 -10.92 -2.76 9.68
N ALA A 100 -9.60 -2.88 9.48
CA ALA A 100 -8.63 -2.07 10.23
C ALA A 100 -8.77 -0.57 9.98
N LEU A 101 -9.16 -0.18 8.78
CA LEU A 101 -9.41 1.22 8.40
C LEU A 101 -10.79 1.71 8.83
N GLN A 102 -11.66 0.88 9.41
CA GLN A 102 -13.01 1.30 9.81
C GLN A 102 -12.97 2.49 10.77
N CYS A 103 -12.10 2.42 11.79
CA CYS A 103 -12.00 3.41 12.85
C CYS A 103 -10.76 4.32 12.73
N ASN A 104 -9.94 4.15 11.69
CA ASN A 104 -8.67 4.85 11.54
C ASN A 104 -8.58 5.62 10.21
N THR A 105 -7.89 6.75 10.23
CA THR A 105 -7.61 7.52 8.99
C THR A 105 -6.55 6.83 8.15
N TYR A 106 -5.55 6.23 8.81
CA TYR A 106 -4.40 5.51 8.27
C TYR A 106 -4.23 4.16 8.99
N LEU A 107 -3.38 3.29 8.48
CA LEU A 107 -3.16 1.96 9.09
C LEU A 107 -2.65 2.03 10.53
N THR A 108 -1.86 3.05 10.85
CA THR A 108 -1.29 3.26 12.19
C THR A 108 -2.02 4.37 12.97
N GLY A 109 -3.31 4.56 12.72
CA GLY A 109 -4.14 5.56 13.38
C GLY A 109 -4.30 6.84 12.55
N GLN A 110 -3.73 7.95 13.03
CA GLN A 110 -4.04 9.30 12.51
C GLN A 110 -2.95 9.94 11.65
N PHE A 111 -1.80 9.28 11.52
CA PHE A 111 -0.67 9.80 10.74
C PHE A 111 -0.32 8.87 9.59
N LEU A 112 -0.02 9.45 8.44
CA LEU A 112 0.51 8.73 7.28
C LEU A 112 1.87 8.11 7.63
N THR A 113 2.02 6.82 7.37
CA THR A 113 3.31 6.12 7.53
C THR A 113 3.75 5.41 6.26
N ILE A 114 4.95 4.85 6.29
CA ILE A 114 5.45 4.03 5.19
C ILE A 114 4.58 2.78 4.96
N ALA A 115 3.87 2.30 5.98
CA ALA A 115 2.95 1.17 5.83
C ALA A 115 1.78 1.53 4.91
N ASP A 116 1.24 2.75 5.03
CA ASP A 116 0.17 3.22 4.15
C ASP A 116 0.65 3.35 2.70
N VAL A 117 1.85 3.89 2.50
CA VAL A 117 2.45 4.06 1.17
C VAL A 117 2.72 2.69 0.53
N ALA A 118 3.30 1.75 1.29
CA ALA A 118 3.55 0.38 0.85
C ALA A 118 2.23 -0.32 0.47
N LEU A 119 1.21 -0.19 1.33
CA LEU A 119 -0.10 -0.78 1.07
C LEU A 119 -0.72 -0.20 -0.19
N TYR A 120 -0.64 1.12 -0.39
CA TYR A 120 -1.27 1.80 -1.52
C TYR A 120 -0.74 1.27 -2.85
N TYR A 121 0.58 1.06 -2.93
CA TYR A 121 1.20 0.48 -4.11
C TYR A 121 0.75 -0.95 -4.42
N ILE A 122 0.43 -1.75 -3.41
CA ILE A 122 -0.15 -3.08 -3.57
C ILE A 122 -1.63 -3.00 -3.98
N VAL A 123 -2.42 -2.19 -3.29
CA VAL A 123 -3.89 -2.21 -3.47
C VAL A 123 -4.35 -1.42 -4.68
N TYR A 124 -3.57 -0.45 -5.18
CA TYR A 124 -3.91 0.33 -6.37
C TYR A 124 -4.31 -0.56 -7.55
N PRO A 125 -3.46 -1.48 -8.04
CA PRO A 125 -3.84 -2.34 -9.17
C PRO A 125 -5.00 -3.29 -8.83
N LEU A 126 -5.13 -3.73 -7.57
CA LEU A 126 -6.26 -4.56 -7.15
C LEU A 126 -7.59 -3.80 -7.27
N LEU A 127 -7.63 -2.57 -6.78
CA LEU A 127 -8.82 -1.71 -6.84
C LEU A 127 -9.12 -1.26 -8.28
N GLU A 128 -8.08 -0.98 -9.07
CA GLU A 128 -8.21 -0.58 -10.48
C GLU A 128 -9.01 -1.60 -11.29
N HIS A 129 -8.80 -2.89 -11.05
CA HIS A 129 -9.46 -3.98 -11.75
C HIS A 129 -10.83 -4.37 -11.19
N MET A 130 -11.22 -3.82 -10.03
CA MET A 130 -12.54 -4.05 -9.46
C MET A 130 -13.61 -3.18 -10.13
N SER A 131 -14.77 -3.77 -10.34
CA SER A 131 -16.01 -3.06 -10.64
C SER A 131 -16.44 -2.17 -9.47
N VAL A 132 -17.33 -1.22 -9.76
CA VAL A 132 -17.91 -0.34 -8.73
C VAL A 132 -18.61 -1.14 -7.63
N ALA A 133 -19.37 -2.18 -8.01
CA ALA A 133 -20.08 -3.04 -7.06
C ALA A 133 -19.14 -3.84 -6.15
N GLU A 134 -17.99 -4.30 -6.67
CA GLU A 134 -16.98 -4.98 -5.84
C GLU A 134 -16.33 -4.01 -4.85
N ARG A 135 -16.10 -2.76 -5.25
CA ARG A 135 -15.51 -1.72 -4.38
C ARG A 135 -16.44 -1.32 -3.23
N ASP A 136 -17.76 -1.47 -3.39
CA ASP A 136 -18.73 -1.19 -2.32
C ASP A 136 -18.55 -2.12 -1.10
N ALA A 137 -17.93 -3.31 -1.27
CA ALA A 137 -17.56 -4.17 -0.15
C ALA A 137 -16.38 -3.61 0.68
N PHE A 138 -15.67 -2.60 0.17
CA PHE A 138 -14.43 -2.08 0.72
C PHE A 138 -14.47 -0.55 0.90
N VAL A 139 -15.58 -0.02 1.45
CA VAL A 139 -15.81 1.43 1.58
C VAL A 139 -14.71 2.18 2.34
N HIS A 140 -14.16 1.61 3.42
CA HIS A 140 -13.12 2.25 4.23
C HIS A 140 -11.77 2.24 3.51
N LEU A 141 -11.47 1.15 2.80
CA LEU A 141 -10.31 1.07 1.93
C LEU A 141 -10.41 2.07 0.76
N CYS A 142 -11.58 2.21 0.14
CA CYS A 142 -11.79 3.19 -0.94
C CYS A 142 -11.64 4.63 -0.43
N ARG A 143 -12.21 4.94 0.74
CA ARG A 143 -12.04 6.24 1.42
C ARG A 143 -10.56 6.53 1.69
N TRP A 144 -9.86 5.59 2.31
CA TRP A 144 -8.43 5.69 2.59
C TRP A 144 -7.62 5.86 1.30
N SER A 145 -7.86 5.05 0.26
CA SER A 145 -7.13 5.11 -1.01
C SER A 145 -7.37 6.45 -1.72
N LYS A 146 -8.59 7.00 -1.67
CA LYS A 146 -8.88 8.36 -2.14
C LYS A 146 -8.07 9.41 -1.37
N HIS A 147 -7.92 9.24 -0.06
CA HIS A 147 -7.11 10.14 0.76
C HIS A 147 -5.62 10.05 0.44
N ILE A 148 -5.07 8.83 0.27
CA ILE A 148 -3.68 8.62 -0.14
C ILE A 148 -3.43 9.21 -1.53
N GLN A 149 -4.38 9.08 -2.46
CA GLN A 149 -4.28 9.63 -3.81
C GLN A 149 -4.21 11.16 -3.86
N ALA A 150 -4.71 11.84 -2.83
CA ALA A 150 -4.58 13.28 -2.72
C ALA A 150 -3.15 13.73 -2.34
N GLN A 151 -2.26 12.81 -1.96
CA GLN A 151 -0.88 13.10 -1.62
C GLN A 151 0.00 13.05 -2.88
N PRO A 152 0.52 14.19 -3.39
CA PRO A 152 1.20 14.22 -4.69
C PRO A 152 2.44 13.32 -4.75
N ARG A 153 3.16 13.19 -3.63
CA ARG A 153 4.36 12.35 -3.53
C ARG A 153 4.07 10.86 -3.67
N VAL A 154 2.89 10.40 -3.24
CA VAL A 154 2.57 8.96 -3.23
C VAL A 154 2.21 8.46 -4.63
N CYS A 155 1.45 9.25 -5.40
CA CYS A 155 0.90 8.80 -6.69
C CYS A 155 1.92 8.59 -7.81
N ASN A 156 3.13 9.14 -7.69
CA ASN A 156 4.29 8.89 -8.57
C ASN A 156 3.92 8.62 -10.05
N ASN A 157 3.16 9.55 -10.65
CA ASN A 157 2.69 9.56 -12.06
C ASN A 157 1.58 8.58 -12.45
N ARG A 158 0.93 7.87 -11.52
CA ARG A 158 -0.32 7.15 -11.82
C ARG A 158 -1.53 8.08 -11.73
N PRO A 159 -2.51 7.97 -12.66
CA PRO A 159 -3.75 8.71 -12.55
C PRO A 159 -4.53 8.26 -11.31
N PRO A 160 -5.18 9.17 -10.58
CA PRO A 160 -6.03 8.79 -9.46
C PRO A 160 -7.21 7.94 -9.96
N LEU A 161 -7.47 6.83 -9.27
CA LEU A 161 -8.63 5.97 -9.51
C LEU A 161 -9.92 6.75 -9.16
N PRO A 162 -10.96 6.65 -10.00
CA PRO A 162 -12.27 7.21 -9.69
C PRO A 162 -12.96 6.33 -8.64
N LEU A 163 -12.58 6.53 -7.37
CA LEU A 163 -13.17 5.87 -6.20
C LEU A 163 -14.36 6.69 -5.72
N ASN A 164 -15.42 6.71 -6.52
CA ASN A 164 -16.70 7.29 -6.14
C ASN A 164 -17.51 6.22 -5.40
N ALA A 165 -17.92 6.50 -4.16
CA ALA A 165 -18.98 5.74 -3.53
C ALA A 165 -20.27 6.01 -4.32
N VAL A 166 -21.01 4.97 -4.70
CA VAL A 166 -22.31 5.14 -5.40
C VAL A 166 -23.35 5.85 -4.54
N SER A 167 -23.15 5.96 -3.22
CA SER A 167 -24.09 6.64 -2.34
C SER A 167 -23.70 8.10 -2.11
N LEU A 168 -24.34 9.02 -2.83
CA LEU A 168 -24.96 10.26 -2.32
C LEU A 168 -25.55 11.13 -3.45
N SER A 169 -25.15 10.94 -4.72
CA SER A 169 -25.75 11.67 -5.85
C SER A 169 -27.21 11.29 -6.11
N VAL A 170 -27.62 10.07 -5.72
CA VAL A 170 -29.04 9.61 -5.80
C VAL A 170 -29.91 10.23 -4.69
N LEU A 171 -29.30 10.78 -3.62
CA LEU A 171 -29.99 11.40 -2.50
C LEU A 171 -29.95 12.94 -2.53
N ALA A 172 -29.29 13.54 -3.51
CA ALA A 172 -29.41 14.97 -3.74
C ALA A 172 -30.83 15.26 -4.26
N PRO A 173 -31.66 16.03 -3.54
CA PRO A 173 -32.93 16.47 -4.09
C PRO A 173 -32.63 17.28 -5.35
N ALA A 174 -33.38 17.04 -6.43
CA ALA A 174 -33.35 17.94 -7.57
C ALA A 174 -33.69 19.34 -7.06
N VAL A 175 -32.77 20.28 -7.25
CA VAL A 175 -33.06 21.69 -7.02
C VAL A 175 -34.05 22.09 -8.10
N HIS A 176 -35.33 22.21 -7.73
CA HIS A 176 -36.39 22.78 -8.55
C HIS A 176 -36.23 24.29 -8.67
#